data_AF-A0A1X7UDS3-F1
#
_entry.id   AF-A0A1X7UDS3-F1
#
_cell.length_a   1.000
_cell.length_b   1.000
_cell.length_c   1.000
_cell.angle_alpha   90.00
_cell.angle_beta   90.00
_cell.angle_gamma   90.00
#
_symmetry.space_group_name_H-M   'P 1'
#
loop_
_entity.id
_entity.type
_entity.pdbx_description
1 polymer ?
#
loop_
_entity_poly.entity_id
_entity_poly.type
_entity_poly.pdbx_seq_one_letter_code
_entity_poly.pdbx_strand_id
1 'polypeptide(L)'
;MSFKQHIMMSVGRDVIGEVMSVYKESCPSLEVEELVIDPKELAYPVNTPRERTVYSVKDILSAIGNGGNCLVHRNGTSTELKEILPDESLSDISNLSLLGGHDIKEVFKEFNAHVPLTAVKI
;
A
#
# COMPACT_ATOMS: atom_id res chain seq x y z
N MET A 1 -18.66 5.49 -9.00
CA MET A 1 -17.75 6.55 -8.53
C MET A 1 -18.10 7.87 -9.23
N SER A 2 -18.13 8.99 -8.51
CA SER A 2 -18.39 10.32 -9.06
C SER A 2 -17.13 10.89 -9.74
N PHE A 3 -17.29 11.73 -10.76
CA PHE A 3 -16.18 12.41 -11.46
C PHE A 3 -15.23 13.16 -10.50
N LYS A 4 -15.77 13.77 -9.44
CA LYS A 4 -14.97 14.45 -8.41
C LYS A 4 -14.09 13.49 -7.62
N GLN A 5 -14.59 12.29 -7.30
CA GLN A 5 -13.81 11.27 -6.58
C GLN A 5 -12.67 10.76 -7.45
N HIS A 6 -12.92 10.54 -8.74
CA HIS A 6 -11.91 10.13 -9.70
C HIS A 6 -10.74 11.12 -9.81
N ILE A 7 -11.03 12.43 -9.86
CA ILE A 7 -9.98 13.47 -9.86
C ILE A 7 -9.17 13.41 -8.57
N MET A 8 -9.83 13.32 -7.42
CA MET A 8 -9.15 13.32 -6.13
C MET A 8 -8.24 12.09 -5.95
N MET A 9 -8.68 10.91 -6.41
CA MET A 9 -7.86 9.70 -6.42
C MET A 9 -6.69 9.81 -7.39
N SER A 10 -6.91 10.37 -8.58
CA SER A 10 -5.82 10.59 -9.54
C SER A 10 -4.73 11.47 -8.95
N VAL A 11 -5.11 12.60 -8.35
CA VAL A 11 -4.14 13.50 -7.70
C VAL A 11 -3.43 12.79 -6.56
N GLY A 12 -4.15 12.02 -5.74
CA GLY A 12 -3.56 11.24 -4.66
C GLY A 12 -2.51 10.24 -5.17
N ARG A 13 -2.84 9.51 -6.23
CA ARG A 13 -1.91 8.56 -6.89
C ARG A 13 -0.67 9.28 -7.42
N ASP A 14 -0.84 10.40 -8.11
CA ASP A 14 0.28 11.14 -8.69
C ASP A 14 1.22 11.68 -7.58
N VAL A 15 0.65 12.16 -6.46
CA VAL A 15 1.42 12.58 -5.28
C VAL A 15 2.18 11.42 -4.65
N ILE A 16 1.56 10.25 -4.51
CA ILE A 16 2.23 9.04 -3.97
C ILE A 16 3.40 8.66 -4.88
N GLY A 17 3.19 8.61 -6.20
CA GLY A 17 4.25 8.27 -7.16
C GLY A 17 5.44 9.22 -7.10
N GLU A 18 5.18 10.53 -7.00
CA GLU A 18 6.23 11.53 -6.91
C GLU A 18 7.03 11.40 -5.60
N VAL A 19 6.34 11.23 -4.46
CA VAL A 19 7.00 11.03 -3.16
C VAL A 19 7.89 9.79 -3.18
N MET A 20 7.39 8.68 -3.74
CA MET A 20 8.15 7.44 -3.85
C MET A 20 9.34 7.58 -4.80
N SER A 21 9.18 8.30 -5.91
CA SER A 21 10.28 8.55 -6.86
C SER A 21 11.38 9.40 -6.23
N VAL A 22 11.03 10.50 -5.56
CA VAL A 22 11.99 11.38 -4.85
C VAL A 22 12.74 10.60 -3.78
N TYR A 23 12.04 9.78 -3.00
CA TYR A 23 12.63 8.93 -1.99
C TYR A 23 13.70 8.00 -2.59
N LYS A 24 13.38 7.30 -3.69
CA LYS A 24 14.30 6.37 -4.35
C LYS A 24 15.54 7.07 -4.91
N GLU A 25 15.34 8.23 -5.55
CA GLU A 25 16.44 8.98 -6.17
C GLU A 25 17.35 9.64 -5.15
N SER A 26 16.77 10.21 -4.10
CA SER A 26 17.51 11.06 -3.14
C SER A 26 18.04 10.28 -1.95
N CYS A 27 17.33 9.24 -1.49
CA CYS A 27 17.62 8.52 -0.25
C CYS A 27 17.42 7.01 -0.39
N PRO A 28 18.14 6.33 -1.30
CA PRO A 28 17.94 4.89 -1.57
C PRO A 28 18.25 3.97 -0.38
N SER A 29 18.95 4.47 0.64
CA SER A 29 19.29 3.70 1.86
C SER A 29 18.29 3.88 3.00
N LEU A 30 17.33 4.81 2.88
CA LEU A 30 16.33 5.02 3.92
C LEU A 30 15.32 3.88 3.86
N GLU A 31 14.99 3.26 4.99
CA GLU A 31 13.95 2.22 5.06
C GLU A 31 12.59 2.90 5.21
N VAL A 32 11.64 2.60 4.31
CA VAL A 32 10.31 3.20 4.29
C VAL A 32 9.25 2.10 4.43
N GLU A 33 8.34 2.29 5.38
CA GLU A 33 7.16 1.46 5.53
C GLU A 33 5.93 2.19 4.96
N GLU A 34 5.28 1.56 3.98
CA GLU A 34 4.05 2.06 3.38
C GLU A 34 2.83 1.41 4.05
N LEU A 35 1.95 2.25 4.59
CA LEU A 35 0.83 1.80 5.43
C LEU A 35 -0.51 2.39 4.98
N VAL A 36 -1.57 1.59 5.04
CA VAL A 36 -2.97 2.01 4.87
C VAL A 36 -3.65 1.96 6.23
N ILE A 37 -4.23 3.08 6.67
CA ILE A 37 -5.05 3.13 7.89
C ILE A 37 -6.42 2.51 7.60
N ASP A 38 -6.95 1.70 8.52
CA ASP A 38 -8.30 1.14 8.41
C ASP A 38 -9.33 2.27 8.16
N PRO A 39 -10.10 2.23 7.06
CA PRO A 39 -11.11 3.24 6.75
C PRO A 39 -12.12 3.46 7.87
N LYS A 40 -12.43 2.45 8.68
CA LYS A 40 -13.34 2.54 9.84
C LYS A 40 -12.81 3.47 10.93
N GLU A 41 -11.51 3.77 10.91
CA GLU A 41 -10.82 4.58 11.90
C GLU A 41 -10.43 5.97 11.38
N LEU A 42 -10.81 6.28 10.14
CA LEU A 42 -10.65 7.61 9.52
C LEU A 42 -11.81 8.58 9.85
N ALA A 43 -12.71 8.21 10.77
CA ALA A 43 -13.81 9.07 11.19
C ALA A 43 -13.30 10.37 11.85
N TYR A 44 -13.84 11.51 11.41
CA TYR A 44 -13.56 12.84 11.97
C TYR A 44 -14.79 13.34 12.76
N PRO A 45 -14.63 14.12 13.85
CA PRO A 45 -13.37 14.57 14.47
C PRO A 45 -12.67 13.49 15.31
N VAL A 46 -11.34 13.55 15.31
CA VAL A 46 -10.49 12.72 16.17
C VAL A 46 -10.42 13.39 17.55
N ASN A 47 -11.38 13.08 18.42
CA ASN A 47 -11.51 13.76 19.71
C ASN A 47 -10.48 13.31 20.77
N THR A 48 -9.86 12.14 20.59
CA THR A 48 -8.82 11.60 21.48
C THR A 48 -7.75 10.88 20.66
N PRO A 49 -6.48 10.85 21.12
CA PRO A 49 -5.49 9.92 20.57
C PRO A 49 -6.03 8.49 20.61
N ARG A 50 -5.95 7.79 19.49
CA ARG A 50 -6.47 6.43 19.34
C ARG A 50 -5.42 5.59 18.62
N GLU A 51 -5.17 4.38 19.13
CA GLU A 51 -4.38 3.38 18.42
C GLU A 51 -5.11 3.00 17.13
N ARG A 52 -4.39 2.96 16.01
CA ARG A 52 -4.98 2.70 14.70
C ARG A 52 -4.54 1.37 14.14
N THR A 53 -5.49 0.66 13.56
CA THR A 53 -5.23 -0.50 12.72
C THR A 53 -4.65 -0.01 11.40
N VAL A 54 -3.48 -0.54 11.06
CA VAL A 54 -2.79 -0.25 9.81
C VAL A 54 -2.49 -1.55 9.07
N TYR A 55 -2.48 -1.46 7.75
CA TYR A 55 -2.18 -2.56 6.86
C TYR A 55 -0.96 -2.22 6.02
N SER A 56 -0.01 -3.14 5.92
CA SER A 56 1.15 -2.97 5.05
C SER A 56 0.72 -3.00 3.57
N VAL A 57 1.13 -2.01 2.79
CA VAL A 57 0.90 -1.99 1.34
C VAL A 57 1.53 -3.22 0.67
N LYS A 58 2.70 -3.65 1.15
CA LYS A 58 3.36 -4.87 0.68
C LYS A 58 2.49 -6.11 0.86
N ASP A 59 1.83 -6.25 2.01
CA ASP A 59 0.97 -7.40 2.29
C ASP A 59 -0.29 -7.36 1.44
N ILE A 60 -0.89 -6.18 1.28
CA ILE A 60 -2.05 -5.95 0.39
C ILE A 60 -1.72 -6.38 -1.04
N LEU A 61 -0.64 -5.83 -1.61
CA LEU A 61 -0.24 -6.12 -2.97
C LEU A 61 0.13 -7.59 -3.15
N SER A 62 0.80 -8.21 -2.16
CA SER A 62 1.10 -9.65 -2.17
C SER A 62 -0.15 -10.52 -2.17
N ALA A 63 -1.16 -10.17 -1.37
CA ALA A 63 -2.44 -10.88 -1.36
C ALA A 63 -3.13 -10.77 -2.73
N ILE A 64 -3.17 -9.57 -3.31
CA ILE A 64 -3.74 -9.32 -4.65
C ILE A 64 -2.98 -10.10 -5.73
N GLY A 65 -1.65 -10.03 -5.72
CA GLY A 65 -0.79 -10.70 -6.70
C GLY A 65 -0.92 -12.23 -6.69
N ASN A 66 -1.25 -12.81 -5.52
CA ASN A 66 -1.53 -14.24 -5.37
C ASN A 66 -2.99 -14.62 -5.68
N GLY A 67 -3.80 -13.67 -6.16
CA GLY A 67 -5.23 -13.89 -6.44
C GLY A 67 -6.10 -13.98 -5.18
N GLY A 68 -5.57 -13.61 -4.03
CA GLY A 68 -6.30 -13.52 -2.77
C GLY A 68 -7.17 -12.27 -2.69
N ASN A 69 -8.24 -12.35 -1.90
CA ASN A 69 -9.17 -11.25 -1.65
C ASN A 69 -9.19 -10.80 -0.18
N CYS A 70 -8.34 -11.36 0.67
CA CYS A 70 -8.25 -11.02 2.09
C CYS A 70 -6.80 -11.04 2.59
N LEU A 71 -6.54 -10.27 3.65
CA LEU A 71 -5.32 -10.35 4.46
C LEU A 71 -5.56 -11.26 5.64
N VAL A 72 -4.68 -12.24 5.83
CA VAL A 72 -4.71 -13.15 6.98
C VAL A 72 -3.80 -12.59 8.07
N HIS A 73 -4.38 -12.40 9.26
CA HIS A 73 -3.69 -11.88 10.44
C HIS A 73 -3.07 -13.00 11.26
N ARG A 74 -2.06 -12.67 12.08
CA ARG A 74 -1.36 -13.63 12.94
C ARG A 74 -2.28 -14.33 13.95
N ASN A 75 -3.35 -13.68 14.37
CA ASN A 75 -4.37 -14.23 15.28
C ASN A 75 -5.36 -15.18 14.58
N GLY A 76 -5.18 -15.45 13.28
CA GLY A 76 -6.04 -16.31 12.48
C GLY A 76 -7.31 -15.64 11.94
N THR A 77 -7.54 -14.35 12.24
CA THR A 77 -8.62 -13.60 11.58
C THR A 77 -8.20 -13.18 10.18
N SER A 78 -9.16 -12.83 9.34
CA SER A 78 -8.88 -12.23 8.03
C SER A 78 -9.71 -10.98 7.82
N THR A 79 -9.16 -10.03 7.06
CA THR A 79 -9.86 -8.81 6.64
C THR A 79 -9.94 -8.83 5.12
N GLU A 80 -11.15 -8.66 4.57
CA GLU A 80 -11.30 -8.57 3.12
C GLU A 80 -10.63 -7.31 2.58
N LEU A 81 -9.93 -7.43 1.45
CA LEU A 81 -9.27 -6.29 0.81
C LEU A 81 -10.25 -5.20 0.41
N LYS A 82 -11.51 -5.56 0.13
CA LYS A 82 -12.58 -4.62 -0.19
C LYS A 82 -13.04 -3.81 1.04
N GLU A 83 -12.78 -4.28 2.25
CA GLU A 83 -13.00 -3.47 3.47
C GLU A 83 -11.88 -2.44 3.66
N ILE A 84 -10.66 -2.76 3.21
CA ILE A 84 -9.48 -1.89 3.34
C ILE A 84 -9.46 -0.85 2.22
N LEU A 85 -9.78 -1.25 1.00
CA LEU A 85 -9.78 -0.43 -0.21
C LEU A 85 -11.19 -0.42 -0.85
N PRO A 86 -12.20 0.20 -0.19
CA PRO A 86 -13.59 0.09 -0.60
C PRO A 86 -13.90 0.79 -1.94
N ASP A 87 -13.13 1.84 -2.26
CA ASP A 87 -13.31 2.65 -3.47
C ASP A 87 -12.43 2.19 -4.65
N GLU A 88 -11.53 1.24 -4.42
CA GLU A 88 -10.60 0.74 -5.44
C GLU A 88 -11.13 -0.49 -6.17
N SER A 89 -10.72 -0.63 -7.43
CA SER A 89 -11.06 -1.79 -8.26
C SER A 89 -9.96 -2.85 -8.17
N LEU A 90 -10.15 -3.87 -7.33
CA LEU A 90 -9.17 -4.96 -7.18
C LEU A 90 -8.98 -5.82 -8.44
N SER A 91 -9.91 -5.73 -9.41
CA SER A 91 -9.76 -6.37 -10.72
C SER A 91 -8.83 -5.60 -11.67
N ASP A 92 -8.67 -4.29 -11.45
CA ASP A 92 -7.80 -3.42 -12.24
C ASP A 92 -6.57 -3.05 -11.40
N ILE A 93 -5.77 -4.09 -11.12
CA ILE A 93 -4.64 -4.02 -10.20
C ILE A 93 -3.63 -2.95 -10.64
N SER A 94 -3.46 -2.75 -11.95
CA SER A 94 -2.58 -1.74 -12.54
C SER A 94 -2.94 -0.30 -12.16
N ASN A 95 -4.19 -0.04 -11.80
CA ASN A 95 -4.68 1.31 -11.53
C ASN A 95 -4.94 1.57 -10.03
N LEU A 96 -4.50 0.69 -9.14
CA LEU A 96 -4.61 0.91 -7.70
C LEU A 96 -3.85 2.18 -7.29
N SER A 97 -4.49 3.08 -6.54
CA SER A 97 -3.85 4.33 -6.11
C SER A 97 -2.60 4.08 -5.25
N LEU A 98 -2.55 2.96 -4.52
CA LEU A 98 -1.40 2.56 -3.70
C LEU A 98 -0.12 2.36 -4.51
N LEU A 99 -0.22 2.06 -5.81
CA LEU A 99 0.95 1.91 -6.67
C LEU A 99 1.59 3.26 -7.04
N GLY A 100 0.93 4.38 -6.75
CA GLY A 100 1.43 5.69 -7.15
C GLY A 100 1.59 5.86 -8.67
N GLY A 101 0.92 5.04 -9.48
CA GLY A 101 1.08 5.01 -10.93
C GLY A 101 2.22 4.15 -11.45
N HIS A 102 2.95 3.44 -10.58
CA HIS A 102 3.97 2.47 -10.99
C HIS A 102 3.38 1.11 -11.37
N ASP A 103 4.11 0.34 -12.19
CA ASP A 103 3.72 -1.03 -12.50
C ASP A 103 3.91 -1.91 -11.26
N ILE A 104 2.93 -2.78 -10.99
CA ILE A 104 2.98 -3.66 -9.82
C ILE A 104 4.22 -4.57 -9.81
N LYS A 105 4.77 -4.93 -10.97
CA LYS A 105 6.01 -5.73 -11.05
C LYS A 105 7.23 -4.92 -10.64
N GLU A 106 7.24 -3.61 -10.87
CA GLU A 106 8.32 -2.73 -10.39
C GLU A 106 8.28 -2.67 -8.87
N VAL A 107 7.09 -2.47 -8.29
CA VAL A 107 6.87 -2.45 -6.84
C VAL A 107 7.23 -3.79 -6.19
N PHE A 108 6.87 -4.92 -6.80
CA PHE A 108 7.26 -6.24 -6.29
C PHE A 108 8.76 -6.51 -6.35
N LYS A 109 9.44 -6.07 -7.41
CA LYS A 109 10.89 -6.22 -7.51
C LYS A 109 11.57 -5.44 -6.39
N GLU A 110 11.09 -4.24 -6.08
CA GLU A 110 11.58 -3.40 -5.00
C GLU A 110 11.44 -4.08 -3.63
N PHE A 111 10.25 -4.59 -3.31
CA PHE A 111 10.03 -5.32 -2.04
C PHE A 111 10.92 -6.54 -1.85
N ASN A 112 11.40 -7.15 -2.93
CA ASN A 112 12.26 -8.33 -2.92
C ASN A 112 13.76 -8.01 -3.09
N ALA A 113 14.10 -6.81 -3.55
CA ALA A 113 15.49 -6.37 -3.73
C ALA A 113 16.19 -6.11 -2.38
N HIS A 114 15.43 -5.81 -1.32
CA HIS A 114 15.96 -5.63 0.04
C HIS A 114 16.28 -6.94 0.79
N VAL A 115 16.27 -8.11 0.12
CA VAL A 115 16.93 -9.31 0.69
C VAL A 115 18.43 -8.99 0.78
N PRO A 116 19.07 -9.08 1.96
CA PRO A 116 20.49 -8.74 2.08
C PRO A 116 21.31 -9.75 1.27
N LEU A 117 21.78 -9.34 0.10
CA LEU A 117 22.88 -9.99 -0.58
C LEU A 117 24.15 -9.71 0.22
N THR A 118 24.46 -10.55 1.21
CA THR A 118 25.79 -11.18 1.36
C THR A 118 25.88 -12.00 2.65
N ALA A 119 25.92 -13.34 2.49
CA ALA A 119 26.69 -14.17 3.39
C ALA A 119 28.18 -13.90 3.11
N VAL A 120 28.79 -12.96 3.83
CA VAL A 120 30.26 -12.90 3.93
C VAL A 120 30.66 -14.03 4.87
N LYS A 121 31.22 -15.09 4.29
CA LYS A 121 31.87 -16.16 5.04
C LYS A 121 33.15 -15.57 5.65
N ILE A 122 33.18 -15.40 6.97
CA ILE A 122 34.43 -15.19 7.73
C ILE A 122 35.03 -16.57 8.00
#